data_AF-A0A2M9X952-F1
#
_entry.id   AF-A0A2M9X952-F1
#
_cell.length_a   1.000
_cell.length_b   1.000
_cell.length_c   1.000
_cell.angle_alpha   90.00
_cell.angle_beta   90.00
_cell.angle_gamma   90.00
#
_symmetry.space_group_name_H-M   'P 1'
#
loop_
_entity.id
_entity.type
_entity.pdbx_description
1 polymer ?
#
loop_
_entity_poly.entity_id
_entity_poly.type
_entity_poly.pdbx_seq_one_letter_code
_entity_poly.pdbx_strand_id
1 'polypeptide(L)' 'MNEEIQALNKIVAIVDEKASLFKKDWSHMPKIRATTEKKLILDLIENALQLAKNIRPAPNDLLGDLQKLKAEFSRLPI' A
#
# COMPACT_ATOMS: atom_id res chain seq x y z
N MET A 1 11.43 4.26 -21.23
CA MET A 1 11.18 4.15 -19.77
C MET A 1 10.05 3.14 -19.61
N ASN A 2 10.22 2.08 -18.81
CA ASN A 2 9.25 0.98 -18.75
C ASN A 2 7.94 1.46 -18.10
N GLU A 3 6.81 1.35 -18.80
CA GLU A 3 5.48 1.79 -18.35
C GLU A 3 5.07 1.13 -17.04
N GLU A 4 5.44 -0.14 -16.84
CA GLU A 4 5.17 -0.90 -15.62
C GLU A 4 5.87 -0.29 -14.40
N ILE A 5 7.13 0.16 -14.58
CA ILE A 5 7.90 0.81 -13.53
C ILE A 5 7.27 2.17 -13.16
N GLN A 6 6.82 2.94 -14.16
CA GLN A 6 6.12 4.20 -13.90
C GLN A 6 4.80 3.97 -13.17
N ALA A 7 4.03 2.96 -13.57
CA ALA A 7 2.77 2.59 -12.92
C ALA A 7 3.02 2.16 -11.46
N LEU A 8 4.03 1.32 -11.23
CA LEU A 8 4.41 0.89 -9.89
C LEU A 8 4.80 2.08 -9.02
N ASN A 9 5.66 2.97 -9.51
CA ASN A 9 6.10 4.15 -8.75
C ASN A 9 4.91 5.05 -8.38
N LYS A 10 3.95 5.24 -9.29
CA LYS A 10 2.73 6.01 -8.99
C LYS A 10 1.89 5.35 -7.90
N ILE A 11 1.69 4.04 -7.96
CA ILE A 11 0.89 3.33 -6.95
C ILE A 11 1.58 3.35 -5.59
N VAL A 12 2.91 3.16 -5.55
CA VAL A 12 3.69 3.24 -4.32
C VAL A 12 3.57 4.62 -3.68
N ALA A 13 3.68 5.70 -4.47
CA ALA A 13 3.50 7.06 -3.95
C ALA A 13 2.09 7.28 -3.34
N ILE A 14 1.04 6.73 -3.99
CA ILE A 14 -0.33 6.81 -3.47
C ILE A 14 -0.47 5.99 -2.18
N VAL A 15 0.15 4.81 -2.10
CA VAL A 15 0.16 3.97 -0.90
C VAL A 15 0.83 4.72 0.25
N ASP A 16 2.01 5.32 0.03
CA ASP A 16 2.75 6.03 1.07
C ASP A 16 1.97 7.23 1.61
N GLU A 17 1.38 8.04 0.74
CA GLU A 17 0.56 9.18 1.14
C GLU A 17 -0.64 8.74 1.98
N LYS A 18 -1.42 7.77 1.47
CA LYS A 18 -2.62 7.29 2.17
C LYS A 18 -2.28 6.58 3.47
N ALA A 19 -1.22 5.77 3.48
CA ALA A 19 -0.78 5.06 4.67
C ALA A 19 -0.33 6.03 5.76
N SER A 20 0.38 7.10 5.39
CA SER A 20 0.82 8.15 6.32
C SER A 20 -0.35 8.90 6.93
N LEU A 21 -1.31 9.34 6.11
CA LEU A 21 -2.53 10.01 6.57
C LEU A 21 -3.37 9.10 7.46
N PHE A 22 -3.54 7.84 7.04
CA PHE A 22 -4.30 6.86 7.79
C PHE A 22 -3.68 6.61 9.16
N LYS A 23 -2.37 6.30 9.25
CA LYS A 23 -1.65 6.05 10.50
C LYS A 23 -1.79 7.22 11.50
N LYS A 24 -1.90 8.45 11.01
CA LYS A 24 -2.07 9.65 11.85
C LYS A 24 -3.48 9.80 12.41
N ASP A 25 -4.50 9.55 11.58
CA ASP A 25 -5.86 10.02 11.88
C ASP A 25 -6.86 8.89 12.19
N TRP A 26 -6.54 7.62 11.90
CA TRP A 26 -7.52 6.52 11.92
C TRP A 26 -8.24 6.32 13.26
N SER A 27 -7.56 6.58 14.37
CA SER A 27 -8.13 6.44 15.73
C SER A 27 -9.23 7.46 16.02
N HIS A 28 -9.28 8.56 15.27
CA HIS A 28 -10.28 9.62 15.37
C HIS A 28 -11.35 9.53 14.28
N MET A 29 -11.22 8.60 13.34
CA MET A 29 -12.20 8.41 12.26
C MET A 29 -13.42 7.61 12.76
N PRO A 30 -14.62 7.87 12.22
CA PRO A 30 -15.73 6.93 12.36
C PRO A 30 -15.32 5.52 11.93
N LYS A 31 -15.71 4.49 12.69
CA LYS A 31 -15.28 3.10 12.46
C LYS A 31 -15.46 2.63 11.01
N ILE A 32 -16.60 2.97 10.39
CA ILE A 32 -16.89 2.63 9.00
C ILE A 32 -15.91 3.28 8.01
N ARG A 33 -15.51 4.52 8.28
CA ARG A 33 -14.53 5.25 7.48
C ARG A 33 -13.14 4.61 7.65
N ALA A 34 -12.72 4.37 8.88
CA ALA A 34 -11.42 3.74 9.15
C ALA A 34 -11.30 2.34 8.51
N THR A 35 -12.38 1.56 8.57
CA THR A 35 -12.43 0.21 7.95
C THR A 35 -12.32 0.30 6.44
N THR A 36 -13.05 1.23 5.82
CA THR A 36 -13.03 1.45 4.36
C THR A 36 -11.66 1.93 3.89
N GLU A 37 -11.06 2.90 4.59
CA GLU A 37 -9.74 3.43 4.24
C GLU A 37 -8.64 2.38 4.41
N LYS A 38 -8.66 1.58 5.50
CA LYS A 38 -7.74 0.44 5.65
C LYS A 38 -7.86 -0.53 4.49
N LYS A 39 -9.08 -0.88 4.08
CA LYS A 39 -9.31 -1.79 2.95
C LYS A 39 -8.73 -1.23 1.66
N LEU A 40 -8.98 0.05 1.36
CA LEU A 40 -8.43 0.71 0.18
C LEU A 40 -6.90 0.66 0.15
N ILE A 41 -6.24 0.91 1.28
CA ILE A 41 -4.77 0.86 1.37
C ILE A 41 -4.26 -0.57 1.13
N LEU A 42 -4.91 -1.58 1.73
CA LEU A 42 -4.56 -2.99 1.51
C LEU A 42 -4.72 -3.40 0.05
N ASP A 43 -5.79 -2.95 -0.62
CA ASP A 43 -6.04 -3.23 -2.04
C ASP A 43 -4.98 -2.57 -2.94
N LEU A 44 -4.57 -1.33 -2.62
CA LEU A 44 -3.49 -0.64 -3.34
C LEU A 44 -2.13 -1.34 -3.16
N ILE A 45 -1.83 -1.82 -1.95
CA ILE A 45 -0.60 -2.58 -1.70
C ILE A 45 -0.60 -3.90 -2.50
N GLU A 46 -1.74 -4.60 -2.56
CA GLU A 46 -1.86 -5.82 -3.36
C GLU A 46 -1.63 -5.54 -4.85
N ASN A 47 -2.20 -4.46 -5.39
CA ASN A 47 -1.97 -4.05 -6.77
C ASN A 47 -0.49 -3.72 -7.04
N ALA A 48 0.18 -3.03 -6.11
CA ALA A 48 1.61 -2.74 -6.21
C ALA A 48 2.44 -4.04 -6.23
N LEU A 49 2.13 -4.99 -5.34
CA LEU A 49 2.79 -6.30 -5.29
C LEU A 49 2.59 -7.09 -6.58
N GLN A 50 1.40 -7.04 -7.18
CA GLN A 50 1.11 -7.71 -8.45
C GLN A 50 1.91 -7.09 -9.61
N LEU A 51 1.99 -5.76 -9.70
CA LEU A 51 2.79 -5.08 -10.73
C LEU A 51 4.29 -5.33 -10.55
N ALA A 52 4.78 -5.31 -9.32
CA ALA A 52 6.18 -5.56 -9.01
C ALA A 52 6.66 -6.97 -9.42
N LYS A 53 5.76 -7.97 -9.44
CA LYS A 53 6.08 -9.33 -9.92
C LYS A 53 6.38 -9.40 -11.43
N ASN A 54 5.87 -8.45 -12.21
CA ASN A 54 6.04 -8.43 -13.67
C ASN A 54 7.31 -7.70 -14.11
N ILE A 55 7.87 -6.85 -13.24
CA ILE A 55 9.07 -6.05 -13.53
C ILE A 55 10.33 -6.90 -13.42
N ARG A 56 11.24 -6.74 -14.40
CA ARG A 56 12.58 -7.34 -14.39
C ARG A 56 13.69 -6.27 -14.49
N PRO A 57 14.75 -6.35 -13.66
CA PRO A 57 14.92 -7.28 -12.53
C PRO A 57 13.87 -7.04 -11.43
N ALA A 58 13.55 -8.08 -10.66
CA ALA A 58 12.52 -8.00 -9.62
C ALA A 58 12.95 -7.00 -8.52
N PRO A 59 12.09 -6.03 -8.13
CA PRO A 59 12.41 -5.04 -7.11
C PRO A 59 12.22 -5.64 -5.71
N ASN A 60 13.13 -6.52 -5.30
CA ASN A 60 13.00 -7.32 -4.07
C ASN A 60 12.84 -6.47 -2.79
N ASP A 61 13.57 -5.35 -2.68
CA ASP A 61 13.49 -4.47 -1.51
C ASP A 61 12.08 -3.88 -1.38
N LEU A 62 11.55 -3.33 -2.47
CA LEU A 62 10.20 -2.78 -2.53
C LEU A 62 9.13 -3.85 -2.26
N LEU A 63 9.29 -5.06 -2.81
CA LEU A 63 8.41 -6.19 -2.52
C LEU A 63 8.39 -6.52 -1.02
N GLY A 64 9.57 -6.56 -0.39
CA GLY A 64 9.70 -6.79 1.04
C GLY A 64 9.02 -5.70 1.87
N ASP A 65 9.20 -4.44 1.51
CA ASP A 65 8.61 -3.31 2.24
C ASP A 65 7.09 -3.24 2.09
N LEU A 66 6.56 -3.50 0.88
CA LEU A 66 5.12 -3.61 0.64
C LEU A 66 4.50 -4.77 1.44
N GLN A 67 5.18 -5.91 1.54
CA GLN A 67 4.72 -7.05 2.35
C GLN A 67 4.69 -6.72 3.85
N LYS A 68 5.72 -6.04 4.37
CA LYS A 68 5.74 -5.57 5.77
C LYS A 68 4.59 -4.59 6.02
N LEU A 69 4.41 -3.60 5.14
CA LEU A 69 3.35 -2.61 5.26
C LEU A 69 1.95 -3.26 5.25
N LYS A 70 1.73 -4.24 4.36
CA LYS A 70 0.50 -5.04 4.34
C LYS A 70 0.25 -5.71 5.69
N ALA A 71 1.27 -6.37 6.24
CA ALA A 71 1.17 -7.09 7.51
C ALA A 71 0.89 -6.14 8.69
N GLU A 72 1.52 -4.97 8.72
CA GLU A 72 1.22 -3.91 9.70
C GLU A 72 -0.25 -3.50 9.63
N PHE A 73 -0.74 -3.13 8.44
CA PHE A 73 -2.12 -2.68 8.25
C PHE A 73 -3.12 -3.77 8.60
N SER A 74 -2.88 -5.03 8.23
CA SER A 74 -3.77 -6.15 8.58
C SER A 74 -3.97 -6.29 10.09
N ARG A 75 -2.92 -6.01 10.90
CA ARG A 75 -2.94 -6.11 12.36
C ARG A 75 -3.54 -4.91 13.09
N LEU A 76 -3.83 -3.80 12.39
CA LEU A 76 -4.41 -2.62 13.04
C LEU A 76 -5.81 -2.93 13.61
N PRO A 77 -6.06 -2.65 14.91
CA PRO A 77 -7.33 -2.91 15.57
C PRO A 77 -8.31 -1.75 15.26
N ILE A 78 -9.11 -1.90 14.21
CA ILE A 78 -10.14 -0.94 13.79
C ILE A 78 -11.54 -1.48 14.13
#